data_AF-A0A5E5A4N8-F1
#
_entry.id   AF-A0A5E5A4N8-F1
#
_cell.length_a   1.000
_cell.length_b   1.000
_cell.length_c   1.000
_cell.angle_alpha   90.00
_cell.angle_beta   90.00
_cell.angle_gamma   90.00
#
_symmetry.space_group_name_H-M   'P 1'
#
loop_
_entity.id
_entity.type
_entity.pdbx_description
1 polymer ?
#
loop_
_entity_poly.entity_id
_entity_poly.type
_entity_poly.pdbx_seq_one_letter_code
_entity_poly.pdbx_strand_id
1 'polypeptide(L)'
;MRIALGIHYDGTAFSGWQSQPHGNTVQQALEAALREFGGVALPTTVAGRTDTGVHGIGQVVHFDTDLDRAMFSWVRGVNAFLPKTVAVQWAKAMPDDFHSRFAAFERTYFYVLYANPVRSPLLEGRCGWLHTPLDLEAMREAGQALVGEHDFSAFRSSECQAKTPVKHLYAIDIEQHGDFFLFRFRASAFLHHMVRNIMGCLVAIGRGRQPANWMTHVLASGDRRQAAPTFMPDGLYLARVGYPERYDVPEPNLAAWPFPMPWAKS
;
A
#
# COMPACT_ATOMS: atom_id res chain seq x y z
N MET A 1 15.34 -23.57 4.44
CA MET A 1 15.38 -22.32 5.24
C MET A 1 14.37 -21.33 4.69
N ARG A 2 13.65 -20.60 5.57
CA ARG A 2 12.77 -19.49 5.17
C ARG A 2 13.50 -18.15 5.16
N ILE A 3 13.33 -17.36 4.11
CA ILE A 3 13.90 -16.01 3.99
C ILE A 3 12.76 -15.03 3.73
N ALA A 4 12.77 -13.91 4.45
CA ALA A 4 11.94 -12.75 4.15
C ALA A 4 12.76 -11.64 3.49
N LEU A 5 12.12 -10.92 2.56
CA LEU A 5 12.69 -9.75 1.90
C LEU A 5 11.77 -8.54 2.08
N GLY A 6 12.38 -7.38 2.32
CA GLY A 6 11.72 -6.08 2.22
C GLY A 6 11.88 -5.52 0.81
N ILE A 7 10.78 -5.14 0.17
CA ILE A 7 10.73 -4.71 -1.23
C ILE A 7 10.22 -3.27 -1.33
N HIS A 8 10.92 -2.46 -2.11
CA HIS A 8 10.50 -1.14 -2.56
C HIS A 8 10.24 -1.19 -4.07
N TYR A 9 9.14 -0.60 -4.55
CA TYR A 9 8.90 -0.47 -5.97
C TYR A 9 8.06 0.75 -6.35
N ASP A 10 8.35 1.28 -7.53
CA ASP A 10 7.48 2.17 -8.29
C ASP A 10 6.48 1.32 -9.10
N GLY A 11 5.20 1.39 -8.73
CA GLY A 11 4.12 0.62 -9.33
C GLY A 11 3.62 1.14 -10.69
N THR A 12 4.04 2.32 -11.14
CA THR A 12 3.48 3.01 -12.32
C THR A 12 3.44 2.14 -13.57
N ALA A 13 4.53 1.42 -13.83
CA ALA A 13 4.69 0.58 -15.02
C ALA A 13 4.12 -0.83 -14.86
N PHE A 14 3.63 -1.22 -13.66
CA PHE A 14 3.23 -2.60 -13.36
C PHE A 14 1.71 -2.75 -13.31
N SER A 15 1.23 -3.90 -13.79
CA SER A 15 -0.16 -4.37 -13.66
C SER A 15 -0.48 -4.88 -12.25
N GLY A 16 0.10 -4.24 -11.23
CA GLY A 16 -0.02 -4.58 -9.82
C GLY A 16 1.02 -5.60 -9.35
N TRP A 17 0.81 -6.11 -8.13
CA TRP A 17 1.73 -7.06 -7.52
C TRP A 17 1.63 -8.46 -8.12
N GLN A 18 0.42 -9.03 -8.10
CA GLN A 18 0.18 -10.46 -8.29
C GLN A 18 0.42 -10.87 -9.74
N SER A 19 1.14 -11.97 -9.98
CA SER A 19 1.33 -12.53 -11.32
C SER A 19 0.03 -12.80 -12.05
N GLN A 20 -0.01 -12.44 -13.34
CA GLN A 20 -1.16 -12.63 -14.23
C GLN A 20 -0.69 -13.18 -15.59
N PRO A 21 -1.58 -13.81 -16.39
CA PRO A 21 -1.23 -14.39 -17.68
C PRO A 21 -0.59 -13.42 -18.67
N HIS A 22 -1.02 -12.15 -18.68
CA HIS A 22 -0.49 -11.11 -19.56
C HIS A 22 0.89 -10.56 -19.13
N GLY A 23 1.42 -11.01 -17.98
CA GLY A 23 2.72 -10.57 -17.48
C GLY A 23 2.71 -9.20 -16.81
N ASN A 24 3.91 -8.62 -16.69
CA ASN A 24 4.20 -7.25 -16.23
C ASN A 24 3.76 -6.93 -14.79
N THR A 25 4.17 -7.77 -13.84
CA THR A 25 3.82 -7.63 -12.42
C THR A 25 5.07 -7.60 -11.56
N VAL A 26 4.99 -6.97 -10.38
CA VAL A 26 6.13 -6.88 -9.46
C VAL A 26 6.56 -8.27 -8.99
N GLN A 27 5.62 -9.18 -8.74
CA GLN A 27 5.93 -10.56 -8.36
C GLN A 27 6.72 -11.29 -9.44
N GLN A 28 6.33 -11.18 -10.72
CA GLN A 28 7.07 -11.82 -11.81
C GLN A 28 8.49 -11.26 -11.95
N ALA A 29 8.66 -9.94 -11.85
CA ALA A 29 9.98 -9.33 -11.89
C ALA A 29 10.87 -9.82 -10.74
N LEU A 30 10.32 -9.91 -9.53
CA LEU A 30 11.03 -10.40 -8.36
C LEU A 30 11.40 -11.89 -8.47
N GLU A 31 10.44 -12.73 -8.86
CA GLU A 31 10.67 -14.18 -9.00
C GLU A 31 11.63 -14.52 -10.15
N ALA A 32 11.62 -13.74 -11.24
CA ALA A 32 12.61 -13.84 -12.29
C ALA A 32 14.02 -13.46 -11.78
N ALA A 33 14.16 -12.35 -11.05
CA ALA A 33 15.44 -11.94 -10.47
C ALA A 33 15.97 -12.94 -9.43
N LEU A 34 15.08 -13.51 -8.60
CA LEU A 34 15.41 -14.58 -7.66
C LEU A 34 15.88 -15.84 -8.38
N ARG A 35 15.24 -16.19 -9.51
CA ARG A 35 15.63 -17.34 -10.32
C ARG A 35 17.01 -17.15 -10.95
N GLU A 36 17.28 -15.99 -11.53
CA GLU A 36 18.60 -15.68 -12.12
C GLU A 36 19.70 -15.70 -11.05
N PHE A 37 19.43 -15.14 -9.87
CA PHE A 37 20.39 -15.14 -8.76
C PHE A 37 20.61 -16.53 -8.15
N GLY A 38 19.52 -17.28 -7.91
CA GLY A 38 19.52 -18.56 -7.21
C GLY A 38 19.83 -19.76 -8.10
N GLY A 39 19.63 -19.65 -9.42
CA GLY A 39 19.70 -20.76 -10.38
C GLY A 39 18.49 -21.70 -10.35
N VAL A 40 17.51 -21.45 -9.49
CA VAL A 40 16.30 -22.28 -9.29
C VAL A 40 15.08 -21.39 -9.10
N ALA A 41 13.89 -21.91 -9.40
CA ALA A 41 12.66 -21.17 -9.15
C ALA A 41 12.41 -21.00 -7.64
N LEU A 42 12.18 -19.76 -7.20
CA LEU A 42 11.89 -19.42 -5.81
C LEU A 42 10.54 -18.69 -5.74
N PRO A 43 9.41 -19.42 -5.63
CA PRO A 43 8.09 -18.82 -5.55
C PRO A 43 7.95 -18.02 -4.25
N THR A 44 7.33 -16.85 -4.35
CA THR A 44 7.21 -15.91 -3.23
C THR A 44 5.78 -15.81 -2.72
N THR A 45 5.64 -15.59 -1.42
CA THR A 45 4.39 -15.22 -0.77
C THR A 45 4.46 -13.80 -0.22
N VAL A 46 3.53 -12.95 -0.62
CA VAL A 46 3.49 -11.53 -0.27
C VAL A 46 2.60 -11.22 0.93
N ALA A 47 2.94 -10.19 1.70
CA ALA A 47 2.17 -9.70 2.83
C ALA A 47 0.78 -9.14 2.47
N GLY A 48 0.71 -8.43 1.35
CA GLY A 48 -0.54 -7.90 0.79
C GLY A 48 -0.35 -7.52 -0.68
N ARG A 49 -1.32 -7.84 -1.52
CA ARG A 49 -1.29 -7.45 -2.94
C ARG A 49 -1.53 -5.95 -3.06
N THR A 50 -0.84 -5.30 -4.00
CA THR A 50 -1.15 -3.93 -4.43
C THR A 50 -1.74 -3.95 -5.84
N ASP A 51 -2.64 -3.00 -6.10
CA ASP A 51 -3.34 -2.85 -7.38
C ASP A 51 -2.40 -2.25 -8.44
N THR A 52 -2.84 -2.25 -9.71
CA THR A 52 -2.14 -1.58 -10.81
C THR A 52 -1.83 -0.12 -10.49
N GLY A 53 -0.60 0.30 -10.75
CA GLY A 53 -0.11 1.66 -10.48
C GLY A 53 0.24 1.97 -9.02
N VAL A 54 -0.12 1.11 -8.06
CA VAL A 54 0.15 1.36 -6.63
C VAL A 54 1.60 1.02 -6.29
N HIS A 55 2.27 1.91 -5.55
CA HIS A 55 3.67 1.76 -5.15
C HIS A 55 3.81 0.97 -3.84
N GLY A 56 5.03 0.52 -3.54
CA GLY A 56 5.36 -0.09 -2.26
C GLY A 56 6.66 0.45 -1.71
N ILE A 57 6.67 0.93 -0.47
CA ILE A 57 7.89 1.34 0.26
C ILE A 57 8.32 0.22 1.21
N GLY A 58 7.36 -0.47 1.83
CA GLY A 58 7.61 -1.49 2.86
C GLY A 58 6.86 -2.79 2.60
N GLN A 59 6.82 -3.24 1.35
CA GLN A 59 6.25 -4.54 1.03
C GLN A 59 7.16 -5.64 1.58
N VAL A 60 6.57 -6.74 2.04
CA VAL A 60 7.31 -7.88 2.57
C VAL A 60 6.88 -9.15 1.85
N VAL A 61 7.87 -9.94 1.44
CA VAL A 61 7.66 -11.29 0.91
C VAL A 61 8.43 -12.31 1.74
N HIS A 62 8.04 -13.58 1.61
CA HIS A 62 8.90 -14.68 2.03
C HIS A 62 8.91 -15.79 0.97
N PHE A 63 9.94 -16.62 1.02
CA PHE A 63 10.08 -17.85 0.26
C PHE A 63 10.94 -18.85 1.04
N ASP A 64 10.87 -20.11 0.65
CA ASP A 64 11.67 -21.19 1.22
C ASP A 64 12.73 -21.65 0.21
N THR A 65 13.94 -21.94 0.70
CA THR A 65 15.06 -22.38 -0.13
C THR A 65 16.05 -23.24 0.65
N ASP A 66 16.74 -24.14 -0.06
CA ASP A 66 17.87 -24.91 0.46
C ASP A 66 19.23 -24.27 0.11
N LEU A 67 19.22 -23.14 -0.60
CA LEU A 67 20.43 -22.42 -0.96
C LEU A 67 21.06 -21.76 0.28
N ASP A 68 22.30 -22.14 0.57
CA ASP A 68 23.10 -21.50 1.60
C ASP A 68 23.87 -20.30 1.01
N ARG A 69 23.39 -19.10 1.32
CA ARG A 69 23.97 -17.83 0.89
C ARG A 69 23.85 -16.80 2.02
N ALA A 70 24.86 -15.96 2.16
CA ALA A 70 24.82 -14.86 3.12
C ALA A 70 23.64 -13.90 2.85
N MET A 71 23.01 -13.38 3.90
CA MET A 71 21.80 -12.53 3.78
C MET A 71 22.03 -11.30 2.89
N PHE A 72 23.19 -10.66 2.97
CA PHE A 72 23.51 -9.52 2.11
C PHE A 72 23.57 -9.88 0.61
N SER A 73 23.86 -11.14 0.27
CA SER A 73 23.90 -11.62 -1.11
C SER A 73 22.50 -11.66 -1.73
N TRP A 74 21.46 -11.99 -0.95
CA TRP A 74 20.07 -11.91 -1.38
C TRP A 74 19.62 -10.48 -1.69
N VAL A 75 20.23 -9.49 -1.04
CA VAL A 75 19.97 -8.08 -1.36
C VAL A 75 20.71 -7.68 -2.63
N ARG A 76 22.05 -7.76 -2.63
CA ARG A 76 22.87 -7.27 -3.75
C ARG A 76 22.68 -8.07 -5.03
N GLY A 77 22.60 -9.38 -4.91
CA GLY A 77 22.50 -10.30 -6.04
C GLY A 77 21.16 -10.20 -6.74
N VAL A 78 20.05 -10.20 -6.00
CA VAL A 78 18.70 -10.07 -6.58
C VAL A 78 18.54 -8.67 -7.22
N ASN A 79 19.02 -7.62 -6.55
CA ASN A 79 18.97 -6.25 -7.11
C ASN A 79 19.73 -6.10 -8.44
N ALA A 80 20.76 -6.91 -8.70
CA ALA A 80 21.48 -6.86 -9.98
C ALA A 80 20.61 -7.31 -11.17
N PHE A 81 19.57 -8.11 -10.92
CA PHE A 81 18.65 -8.62 -11.94
C PHE A 81 17.27 -7.95 -11.92
N LEU A 82 16.98 -7.13 -10.91
CA LEU A 82 15.72 -6.40 -10.83
C LEU A 82 15.70 -5.18 -11.78
N PRO A 83 14.52 -4.81 -12.30
CA PRO A 83 14.34 -3.52 -12.96
C PRO A 83 14.71 -2.36 -12.03
N LYS A 84 15.15 -1.22 -12.57
CA LYS A 84 15.52 -0.03 -11.79
C LYS A 84 14.39 0.53 -10.91
N THR A 85 13.15 0.14 -11.17
CA THR A 85 11.94 0.54 -10.44
C THR A 85 11.56 -0.41 -9.31
N VAL A 86 12.33 -1.48 -9.06
CA VAL A 86 12.09 -2.46 -7.99
C VAL A 86 13.41 -2.76 -7.27
N ALA A 87 13.39 -2.80 -5.94
CA ALA A 87 14.58 -3.10 -5.15
C ALA A 87 14.24 -3.93 -3.89
N VAL A 88 15.08 -4.91 -3.61
CA VAL A 88 15.24 -5.53 -2.29
C VAL A 88 16.01 -4.56 -1.40
N GLN A 89 15.44 -4.20 -0.25
CA GLN A 89 16.05 -3.31 0.75
C GLN A 89 16.85 -4.09 1.79
N TRP A 90 16.31 -5.23 2.21
CA TRP A 90 16.90 -6.09 3.23
C TRP A 90 16.47 -7.54 2.99
N ALA A 91 17.24 -8.48 3.55
CA ALA A 91 16.93 -9.89 3.58
C ALA A 91 17.21 -10.42 5.00
N LYS A 92 16.35 -11.30 5.49
CA LYS A 92 16.47 -11.88 6.83
C LYS A 92 15.98 -13.34 6.84
N ALA A 93 16.77 -14.21 7.44
CA ALA A 93 16.34 -15.58 7.75
C ALA A 93 15.24 -15.52 8.81
N MET A 94 14.17 -16.28 8.60
CA MET A 94 12.99 -16.28 9.45
C MET A 94 12.75 -17.68 10.01
N PRO A 95 12.08 -17.79 11.18
CA PRO A 95 11.60 -19.08 11.67
C PRO A 95 10.54 -19.67 10.74
N ASP A 96 10.39 -21.00 10.76
CA ASP A 96 9.49 -21.72 9.85
C ASP A 96 8.00 -21.36 10.04
N ASP A 97 7.62 -20.80 11.19
CA ASP A 97 6.26 -20.33 11.48
C ASP A 97 5.97 -18.92 10.95
N PHE A 98 6.99 -18.19 10.46
CA PHE A 98 6.78 -16.87 9.87
C PHE A 98 6.04 -16.95 8.54
N HIS A 99 4.93 -16.23 8.39
CA HIS A 99 4.23 -16.13 7.12
C HIS A 99 3.91 -14.66 6.81
N SER A 100 4.54 -14.08 5.78
CA SER A 100 4.38 -12.65 5.40
C SER A 100 2.93 -12.16 5.39
N ARG A 101 1.99 -12.95 4.84
CA ARG A 101 0.56 -12.60 4.86
C ARG A 101 -0.14 -12.77 6.21
N PHE A 102 -0.01 -13.93 6.85
CA PHE A 102 -0.87 -14.32 7.97
C PHE A 102 -0.30 -13.92 9.33
N ALA A 103 1.02 -13.75 9.44
CA ALA A 103 1.64 -13.20 10.64
C ALA A 103 1.47 -11.68 10.74
N ALA A 104 1.14 -11.00 9.64
CA ALA A 104 0.97 -9.55 9.63
C ALA A 104 -0.32 -9.12 10.34
N PHE A 105 -0.18 -8.31 11.38
CA PHE A 105 -1.30 -7.76 12.16
C PHE A 105 -1.74 -6.37 11.69
N GLU A 106 -0.89 -5.65 10.94
CA GLU A 106 -1.20 -4.29 10.46
C GLU A 106 -0.62 -4.07 9.06
N ARG A 107 -1.33 -3.28 8.25
CA ARG A 107 -0.78 -2.64 7.06
C ARG A 107 -0.96 -1.14 7.19
N THR A 108 0.04 -0.40 6.76
CA THR A 108 0.02 1.05 6.71
C THR A 108 0.13 1.49 5.26
N TYR A 109 -0.84 2.26 4.80
CA TYR A 109 -0.80 2.93 3.51
C TYR A 109 -0.62 4.43 3.70
N PHE A 110 0.20 5.02 2.83
CA PHE A 110 0.17 6.46 2.63
C PHE A 110 -0.55 6.78 1.32
N TYR A 111 -1.29 7.88 1.32
CA TYR A 111 -1.75 8.51 0.09
C TYR A 111 -1.22 9.94 0.00
N VAL A 112 -0.72 10.33 -1.17
CA VAL A 112 -0.29 11.71 -1.45
C VAL A 112 -1.21 12.34 -2.48
N LEU A 113 -1.75 13.50 -2.16
CA LEU A 113 -2.61 14.28 -3.03
C LEU A 113 -2.05 15.69 -3.17
N TYR A 114 -1.76 16.10 -4.40
CA TYR A 114 -1.33 17.44 -4.76
C TYR A 114 -2.55 18.27 -5.19
N ALA A 115 -2.97 19.22 -4.37
CA ALA A 115 -4.10 20.11 -4.61
C ALA A 115 -3.58 21.48 -5.08
N ASN A 116 -3.44 21.64 -6.39
CA ASN A 116 -2.94 22.87 -7.01
C ASN A 116 -3.65 23.10 -8.35
N PRO A 117 -4.02 24.35 -8.72
CA PRO A 117 -4.68 24.65 -9.99
C PRO A 117 -3.99 24.10 -11.23
N VAL A 118 -2.66 23.90 -11.18
CA VAL A 118 -1.85 23.39 -12.28
C VAL A 118 -1.18 22.09 -11.86
N ARG A 119 -1.25 21.06 -12.72
CA ARG A 119 -0.53 19.80 -12.50
C ARG A 119 0.98 20.01 -12.59
N SER A 120 1.75 19.24 -11.82
CA SER A 120 3.21 19.21 -11.93
C SER A 120 3.67 17.96 -12.68
N PRO A 121 4.29 18.09 -13.88
CA PRO A 121 4.84 16.94 -14.61
C PRO A 121 5.92 16.15 -13.84
N LEU A 122 6.56 16.77 -12.84
CA LEU A 122 7.56 16.11 -11.99
C LEU A 122 6.94 15.12 -10.99
N LEU A 123 5.63 15.21 -10.76
CA LEU A 123 4.87 14.39 -9.83
C LEU A 123 3.98 13.35 -10.53
N GLU A 124 4.03 13.29 -11.87
CA GLU A 124 3.25 12.35 -12.67
C GLU A 124 3.53 10.91 -12.21
N GLY A 125 2.46 10.14 -11.94
CA GLY A 125 2.56 8.78 -11.42
C GLY A 125 3.13 8.66 -10.01
N ARG A 126 3.19 9.75 -9.21
CA ARG A 126 3.70 9.73 -7.83
C ARG A 126 2.74 10.33 -6.79
N CYS A 127 1.75 11.09 -7.24
CA CYS A 127 0.70 11.59 -6.36
C CYS A 127 -0.62 11.69 -7.11
N GLY A 128 -1.73 11.69 -6.36
CA GLY A 128 -2.99 12.16 -6.92
C GLY A 128 -2.93 13.66 -7.23
N TRP A 129 -3.68 14.15 -8.21
CA TRP A 129 -3.78 15.58 -8.50
C TRP A 129 -5.22 16.06 -8.54
N LEU A 130 -5.46 17.24 -7.95
CA LEU A 130 -6.70 17.99 -8.06
C LEU A 130 -6.42 19.46 -8.30
N HIS A 131 -7.21 20.09 -9.16
CA HIS A 131 -7.12 21.52 -9.47
C HIS A 131 -7.90 22.42 -8.49
N THR A 132 -8.59 21.85 -7.51
CA THR A 132 -9.44 22.58 -6.56
C THR A 132 -8.88 22.50 -5.14
N PRO A 133 -9.03 23.58 -4.33
CA PRO A 133 -8.81 23.52 -2.90
C PRO A 133 -9.65 22.44 -2.22
N LEU A 134 -9.20 22.00 -1.05
CA LEU A 134 -9.89 21.02 -0.22
C LEU A 134 -10.04 21.55 1.20
N ASP A 135 -11.19 21.28 1.81
CA ASP A 135 -11.43 21.49 3.23
C ASP A 135 -10.81 20.34 4.03
N LEU A 136 -9.70 20.64 4.71
CA LEU A 136 -8.96 19.69 5.54
C LEU A 136 -9.79 19.18 6.72
N GLU A 137 -10.51 20.07 7.40
CA GLU A 137 -11.22 19.73 8.64
C GLU A 137 -12.45 18.88 8.33
N ALA A 138 -13.17 19.18 7.25
CA ALA A 138 -14.27 18.33 6.78
C ALA A 138 -13.79 16.90 6.43
N MET A 139 -12.60 16.77 5.82
CA MET A 139 -12.02 15.46 5.53
C MET A 139 -11.57 14.73 6.81
N ARG A 140 -11.00 15.45 7.79
CA ARG A 140 -10.60 14.88 9.08
C ARG A 140 -11.82 14.37 9.84
N GLU A 141 -12.88 15.18 9.95
CA GLU A 141 -14.14 14.80 10.57
C GLU A 141 -14.72 13.53 9.92
N ALA A 142 -14.79 13.50 8.59
CA ALA A 142 -15.28 12.34 7.85
C ALA A 142 -14.40 11.10 8.06
N GLY A 143 -13.08 11.25 8.10
CA GLY A 143 -12.14 10.16 8.33
C GLY A 143 -12.35 9.46 9.67
N GLN A 144 -12.66 10.21 10.73
CA GLN A 144 -12.90 9.63 12.06
C GLN A 144 -14.10 8.68 12.10
N ALA A 145 -15.11 8.89 11.26
CA ALA A 145 -16.27 8.00 11.17
C ALA A 145 -15.92 6.57 10.72
N LEU A 146 -14.74 6.37 10.12
CA LEU A 146 -14.30 5.07 9.62
C LEU A 146 -13.42 4.29 10.61
N VAL A 147 -12.94 4.94 11.68
CA VAL A 147 -12.06 4.30 12.68
C VAL A 147 -12.85 3.27 13.48
N GLY A 148 -12.22 2.12 13.76
CA GLY A 148 -12.83 0.99 14.45
C GLY A 148 -13.12 -0.21 13.53
N GLU A 149 -13.94 -1.12 14.02
CA GLU A 149 -14.36 -2.33 13.29
C GLU A 149 -15.69 -2.10 12.58
N HIS A 150 -15.69 -2.23 11.25
CA HIS A 150 -16.86 -1.98 10.42
C HIS A 150 -16.95 -2.93 9.24
N ASP A 151 -18.14 -3.07 8.68
CA ASP A 151 -18.33 -3.65 7.35
C ASP A 151 -17.98 -2.60 6.28
N PHE A 152 -16.87 -2.82 5.56
CA PHE A 152 -16.41 -1.91 4.50
C PHE A 152 -16.92 -2.29 3.10
N SER A 153 -18.08 -2.95 2.98
CA SER A 153 -18.66 -3.34 1.68
C SER A 153 -18.90 -2.16 0.74
N ALA A 154 -19.28 -0.99 1.26
CA ALA A 154 -19.42 0.24 0.48
C ALA A 154 -18.10 0.72 -0.15
N PHE A 155 -16.96 0.26 0.37
CA PHE A 155 -15.62 0.60 -0.09
C PHE A 155 -14.92 -0.60 -0.74
N ARG A 156 -15.65 -1.66 -1.10
CA ARG A 156 -15.11 -2.90 -1.64
C ARG A 156 -15.30 -2.98 -3.16
N SER A 157 -14.25 -3.38 -3.88
CA SER A 157 -14.38 -3.77 -5.29
C SER A 157 -15.19 -5.06 -5.44
N SER A 158 -16.01 -5.19 -6.49
CA SER A 158 -16.73 -6.43 -6.83
C SER A 158 -15.78 -7.61 -7.06
N GLU A 159 -14.55 -7.34 -7.51
CA GLU A 159 -13.50 -8.35 -7.74
C GLU A 159 -12.74 -8.75 -6.46
N CYS A 160 -13.15 -8.23 -5.30
CA CYS A 160 -12.44 -8.48 -4.06
C CYS A 160 -12.63 -9.93 -3.57
N GLN A 161 -11.53 -10.67 -3.44
CA GLN A 161 -11.49 -12.07 -3.00
C GLN A 161 -11.46 -12.26 -1.47
N ALA A 162 -11.60 -11.18 -0.68
CA ALA A 162 -11.60 -11.29 0.78
C ALA A 162 -12.84 -12.05 1.28
N LYS A 163 -12.65 -12.97 2.24
CA LYS A 163 -13.76 -13.77 2.81
C LYS A 163 -14.79 -12.91 3.53
N THR A 164 -14.33 -11.88 4.24
CA THR A 164 -15.18 -10.96 5.00
C THR A 164 -14.88 -9.52 4.61
N PRO A 165 -15.90 -8.66 4.45
CA PRO A 165 -15.74 -7.22 4.28
C PRO A 165 -15.47 -6.50 5.61
N VAL A 166 -15.63 -7.18 6.75
CA VAL A 166 -15.37 -6.59 8.07
C VAL A 166 -13.88 -6.42 8.29
N LYS A 167 -13.45 -5.21 8.63
CA LYS A 167 -12.05 -4.87 8.92
C LYS A 167 -12.00 -3.93 10.12
N HIS A 168 -10.88 -3.97 10.83
CA HIS A 168 -10.56 -2.97 11.84
C HIS A 168 -9.59 -1.95 11.25
N LEU A 169 -10.04 -0.70 11.12
CA LEU A 169 -9.23 0.45 10.76
C LEU A 169 -8.76 1.16 12.03
N TYR A 170 -7.48 1.07 12.33
CA TYR A 170 -6.88 1.60 13.56
C TYR A 170 -6.76 3.13 13.54
N ALA A 171 -6.43 3.71 12.38
CA ALA A 171 -6.28 5.15 12.25
C ALA A 171 -6.45 5.62 10.79
N ILE A 172 -6.99 6.83 10.64
CA ILE A 172 -6.82 7.68 9.47
C ILE A 172 -6.28 9.02 9.94
N ASP A 173 -5.08 9.38 9.51
CA ASP A 173 -4.51 10.71 9.73
C ASP A 173 -4.47 11.48 8.42
N ILE A 174 -4.78 12.78 8.46
CA ILE A 174 -4.76 13.65 7.29
C ILE A 174 -4.02 14.94 7.68
N GLU A 175 -2.93 15.23 6.99
CA GLU A 175 -2.10 16.41 7.21
C GLU A 175 -1.94 17.21 5.91
N GLN A 176 -1.82 18.53 6.04
CA GLN A 176 -1.56 19.41 4.90
C GLN A 176 -0.19 20.08 5.04
N HIS A 177 0.61 20.00 3.98
CA HIS A 177 1.91 20.66 3.84
C HIS A 177 1.96 21.44 2.54
N GLY A 178 1.65 22.73 2.61
CA GLY A 178 1.46 23.56 1.42
C GLY A 178 0.33 22.99 0.56
N ASP A 179 0.66 22.67 -0.69
CA ASP A 179 -0.29 22.10 -1.67
C ASP A 179 -0.46 20.57 -1.53
N PHE A 180 0.29 19.92 -0.64
CA PHE A 180 0.19 18.47 -0.42
C PHE A 180 -0.75 18.14 0.72
N PHE A 181 -1.71 17.27 0.45
CA PHE A 181 -2.51 16.55 1.43
C PHE A 181 -1.96 15.13 1.56
N LEU A 182 -1.58 14.76 2.77
CA LEU A 182 -0.96 13.49 3.10
C LEU A 182 -1.89 12.69 3.99
N PHE A 183 -2.18 11.46 3.60
CA PHE A 183 -3.08 10.57 4.32
C PHE A 183 -2.32 9.35 4.81
N ARG A 184 -2.54 8.94 6.05
CA ARG A 184 -2.05 7.68 6.60
C ARG A 184 -3.22 6.82 7.02
N PHE A 185 -3.30 5.61 6.47
CA PHE A 185 -4.29 4.60 6.81
C PHE A 185 -3.61 3.43 7.50
N ARG A 186 -4.05 3.07 8.70
CA ARG A 186 -3.55 1.90 9.44
C ARG A 186 -4.71 0.95 9.70
N ALA A 187 -4.60 -0.30 9.25
CA ALA A 187 -5.66 -1.29 9.46
C ALA A 187 -5.08 -2.69 9.64
N SER A 188 -5.89 -3.56 10.24
CA SER A 188 -5.66 -5.01 10.28
C SER A 188 -5.41 -5.59 8.87
N ALA A 189 -6.25 -5.20 7.91
CA ALA A 189 -6.10 -5.47 6.49
C ALA A 189 -6.98 -4.50 5.67
N PHE A 190 -6.74 -4.42 4.37
CA PHE A 190 -7.55 -3.64 3.43
C PHE A 190 -8.20 -4.53 2.38
N LEU A 191 -9.41 -4.17 1.96
CA LEU A 191 -10.08 -4.80 0.82
C LEU A 191 -9.53 -4.25 -0.50
N HIS A 192 -9.79 -4.97 -1.60
CA HIS A 192 -9.42 -4.50 -2.94
C HIS A 192 -10.09 -3.16 -3.23
N HIS A 193 -9.31 -2.16 -3.64
CA HIS A 193 -9.68 -0.74 -3.82
C HIS A 193 -10.11 0.03 -2.57
N MET A 194 -10.05 -0.54 -1.36
CA MET A 194 -10.59 0.09 -0.14
C MET A 194 -10.08 1.51 0.10
N VAL A 195 -8.75 1.68 0.18
CA VAL A 195 -8.15 3.00 0.43
C VAL A 195 -8.54 3.99 -0.67
N ARG A 196 -8.51 3.57 -1.94
CA ARG A 196 -8.85 4.43 -3.09
C ARG A 196 -10.34 4.80 -3.14
N ASN A 197 -11.23 3.93 -2.69
CA ASN A 197 -12.65 4.22 -2.56
C ASN A 197 -12.92 5.22 -1.43
N ILE A 198 -12.24 5.03 -0.28
CA ILE A 198 -12.30 5.99 0.83
C ILE A 198 -11.76 7.35 0.38
N MET A 199 -10.62 7.39 -0.31
CA MET A 199 -10.05 8.61 -0.87
C MET A 199 -11.03 9.34 -1.79
N GLY A 200 -11.76 8.62 -2.66
CA GLY A 200 -12.78 9.21 -3.51
C GLY A 200 -13.87 9.93 -2.70
N CYS A 201 -14.29 9.35 -1.58
CA CYS A 201 -15.30 9.93 -0.71
C CYS A 201 -14.75 11.13 0.07
N LEU A 202 -13.55 11.02 0.63
CA LEU A 202 -12.85 12.13 1.30
C LEU A 202 -12.68 13.31 0.34
N VAL A 203 -12.27 13.08 -0.90
CA VAL A 203 -12.14 14.13 -1.92
C VAL A 203 -13.50 14.76 -2.27
N ALA A 204 -14.58 13.98 -2.35
CA ALA A 204 -15.91 14.55 -2.58
C ALA A 204 -16.34 15.48 -1.44
N ILE A 205 -16.05 15.09 -0.19
CA ILE A 205 -16.32 15.88 1.01
C ILE A 205 -15.42 17.12 1.06
N GLY A 206 -14.12 16.97 0.88
CA GLY A 206 -13.16 18.09 0.90
C GLY A 206 -13.45 19.13 -0.19
N ARG A 207 -14.08 18.75 -1.31
CA ARG A 207 -14.53 19.68 -2.35
C ARG A 207 -15.88 20.33 -2.06
N GLY A 208 -16.50 20.04 -0.92
CA GLY A 208 -17.84 20.53 -0.55
C GLY A 208 -18.99 19.93 -1.37
N ARG A 209 -18.77 18.82 -2.10
CA ARG A 209 -19.83 18.16 -2.89
C ARG A 209 -20.73 17.28 -2.03
N GLN A 210 -20.24 16.88 -0.86
CA GLN A 210 -20.96 16.11 0.14
C GLN A 210 -20.60 16.63 1.52
N PRO A 211 -21.53 16.63 2.50
CA PRO A 211 -21.23 16.96 3.89
C PRO A 211 -20.39 15.86 4.57
N ALA A 212 -19.68 16.20 5.65
CA ALA A 212 -18.80 15.23 6.35
C ALA A 212 -19.55 13.98 6.84
N ASN A 213 -20.77 14.15 7.36
CA ASN A 213 -21.63 13.04 7.84
C ASN A 213 -22.06 12.05 6.74
N TRP A 214 -21.90 12.41 5.45
CA TRP A 214 -22.14 11.50 4.34
C TRP A 214 -21.25 10.26 4.41
N MET A 215 -20.03 10.37 4.95
CA MET A 215 -19.15 9.21 5.12
C MET A 215 -19.79 8.10 5.97
N THR A 216 -20.46 8.48 7.07
CA THR A 216 -21.19 7.55 7.94
C THR A 216 -22.35 6.88 7.20
N HIS A 217 -23.08 7.65 6.38
CA HIS A 217 -24.15 7.09 5.56
C HIS A 217 -23.64 6.10 4.52
N VAL A 218 -22.52 6.42 3.85
CA VAL A 218 -21.88 5.51 2.89
C VAL A 218 -21.44 4.23 3.59
N LEU A 219 -20.75 4.32 4.72
CA LEU A 219 -20.31 3.17 5.51
C LEU A 219 -21.50 2.29 5.92
N ALA A 220 -22.52 2.89 6.54
CA ALA A 220 -23.70 2.18 7.02
C ALA A 220 -24.53 1.53 5.89
N SER A 221 -24.46 2.08 4.67
CA SER A 221 -25.21 1.54 3.54
C SER A 221 -24.73 0.17 3.08
N GLY A 222 -23.44 -0.15 3.27
CA GLY A 222 -22.80 -1.32 2.68
C GLY A 222 -22.83 -1.38 1.14
N ASP A 223 -23.28 -0.32 0.45
CA ASP A 223 -23.52 -0.32 -0.99
C ASP A 223 -22.47 0.54 -1.72
N ARG A 224 -21.64 -0.13 -2.54
CA ARG A 224 -20.58 0.52 -3.33
C ARG A 224 -21.10 1.61 -4.26
N ARG A 225 -22.36 1.56 -4.70
CA ARG A 225 -22.95 2.57 -5.59
C ARG A 225 -23.19 3.91 -4.90
N GLN A 226 -23.27 3.91 -3.56
CA GLN A 226 -23.41 5.15 -2.78
C GLN A 226 -22.07 5.84 -2.52
N ALA A 227 -20.96 5.13 -2.64
CA ALA A 227 -19.62 5.70 -2.52
C ALA A 227 -19.19 6.42 -3.80
N ALA A 228 -18.29 7.39 -3.66
CA ALA A 228 -17.67 8.08 -4.79
C ALA A 228 -16.94 7.10 -5.74
N PRO A 229 -16.63 7.51 -6.98
CA PRO A 229 -15.75 6.75 -7.87
C PRO A 229 -14.40 6.45 -7.22
N THR A 230 -13.82 5.30 -7.59
CA THR A 230 -12.50 4.89 -7.12
C THR A 230 -11.46 5.94 -7.49
N PHE A 231 -10.70 6.43 -6.52
CA PHE A 231 -9.69 7.44 -6.78
C PHE A 231 -8.43 6.85 -7.44
N MET A 232 -7.60 7.72 -8.00
CA MET A 232 -6.42 7.34 -8.77
C MET A 232 -5.39 6.57 -7.91
N PRO A 233 -4.65 5.60 -8.47
CA PRO A 233 -3.69 4.79 -7.72
C PRO A 233 -2.36 5.50 -7.46
N ASP A 234 -2.04 6.54 -8.26
CA ASP A 234 -0.74 7.21 -8.37
C ASP A 234 -0.20 7.75 -7.03
N GLY A 235 -1.10 8.10 -6.10
CA GLY A 235 -0.71 8.59 -4.79
C GLY A 235 -0.58 7.52 -3.73
N LEU A 236 -0.92 6.25 -4.01
CA LEU A 236 -1.02 5.21 -3.00
C LEU A 236 0.29 4.44 -2.84
N TYR A 237 0.78 4.36 -1.61
CA TYR A 237 2.00 3.65 -1.23
C TYR A 237 1.70 2.67 -0.10
N LEU A 238 2.02 1.38 -0.28
CA LEU A 238 2.14 0.47 0.87
C LEU A 238 3.40 0.84 1.66
N ALA A 239 3.21 1.52 2.78
CA ALA A 239 4.30 2.11 3.56
C ALA A 239 4.97 1.12 4.50
N ARG A 240 4.18 0.32 5.22
CA ARG A 240 4.66 -0.62 6.24
C ARG A 240 3.73 -1.82 6.38
N VAL A 241 4.28 -2.95 6.78
CA VAL A 241 3.54 -4.12 7.27
C VAL A 241 4.02 -4.45 8.68
N GLY A 242 3.10 -4.48 9.65
CA GLY A 242 3.39 -4.78 11.06
C GLY A 242 3.34 -6.28 11.34
N TYR A 243 4.33 -6.78 12.09
CA TYR A 243 4.49 -8.18 12.49
C TYR A 243 4.82 -8.28 13.98
N PRO A 244 4.47 -9.39 14.66
CA PRO A 244 4.87 -9.63 16.05
C PRO A 244 6.37 -9.42 16.27
N GLU A 245 6.73 -8.74 17.37
CA GLU A 245 8.10 -8.35 17.70
C GLU A 245 9.10 -9.52 17.66
N ARG A 246 8.66 -10.74 18.01
CA ARG A 246 9.47 -11.96 17.98
C ARG A 246 10.11 -12.27 16.61
N TYR A 247 9.52 -11.77 15.52
CA TYR A 247 10.06 -11.97 14.18
C TYR A 247 11.13 -10.93 13.83
N ASP A 248 11.18 -9.81 14.57
CA ASP A 248 12.18 -8.75 14.42
C ASP A 248 12.34 -8.32 12.95
N VAL A 249 11.22 -8.07 12.27
CA VAL A 249 11.20 -7.69 10.85
C VAL A 249 11.80 -6.29 10.71
N PRO A 250 12.85 -6.10 9.87
CA PRO A 250 13.45 -4.79 9.70
C PRO A 250 12.46 -3.75 9.16
N GLU A 251 12.54 -2.54 9.70
CA GLU A 251 11.73 -1.41 9.26
C GLU A 251 12.06 -0.99 7.81
N PRO A 252 11.05 -0.59 7.00
CA PRO A 252 11.30 -0.10 5.66
C PRO A 252 11.98 1.28 5.69
N ASN A 253 12.74 1.60 4.65
CA ASN A 253 13.39 2.91 4.53
C ASN A 253 12.37 3.99 4.13
N LEU A 254 11.61 4.47 5.12
CA LEU A 254 10.62 5.53 4.92
C LEU A 254 11.23 6.87 4.49
N ALA A 255 12.53 7.10 4.73
CA ALA A 255 13.23 8.30 4.28
C ALA A 255 13.41 8.35 2.75
N ALA A 256 13.21 7.23 2.04
CA ALA A 256 13.19 7.20 0.59
C ALA A 256 11.85 7.71 -0.02
N TRP A 257 10.84 8.01 0.81
CA TRP A 257 9.60 8.62 0.35
C TRP A 257 9.84 10.10 0.02
N PRO A 258 9.58 10.57 -1.20
CA PRO A 258 10.03 11.89 -1.67
C PRO A 258 9.11 13.05 -1.22
N PHE A 259 8.18 12.80 -0.30
CA PHE A 259 7.19 13.76 0.15
C PHE A 259 7.40 14.12 1.63
N PRO A 260 6.83 15.24 2.11
CA PRO A 260 6.89 15.56 3.54
C PRO A 260 6.37 14.38 4.36
N MET A 261 7.06 14.03 5.44
CA MET A 261 6.70 12.91 6.31
C MET A 261 6.31 13.42 7.70
N PRO A 262 5.04 13.85 7.91
CA PRO A 262 4.61 14.36 9.21
C PRO A 262 4.68 13.31 10.32
N TRP A 263 4.69 12.03 9.95
CA TRP A 263 4.67 10.91 10.87
C TRP A 263 6.04 10.27 11.12
N ALA A 264 7.14 10.92 10.72
CA ALA A 264 8.50 10.38 10.88
C ALA A 264 8.96 10.22 12.33
N LYS A 265 8.17 10.71 13.30
CA LYS A 265 8.41 10.62 14.74
C LYS A 265 7.07 10.48 15.47
N SER A 266 6.63 9.25 15.69
CA SER A 266 5.63 8.92 16.70
C SER A 266 6.00 7.59 17.33
#